data_AF-A0A7J9ATF5-F1
#
_entry.id   AF-A0A7J9ATF5-F1
#
_cell.length_a   1.000
_cell.length_b   1.000
_cell.length_c   1.000
_cell.angle_alpha   90.00
_cell.angle_beta   90.00
_cell.angle_gamma   90.00
#
_symmetry.space_group_name_H-M   'P 1'
#
loop_
_entity.id
_entity.type
_entity.pdbx_description
1 polymer ?
#
loop_
_entity_poly.entity_id
_entity_poly.type
_entity_poly.pdbx_seq_one_letter_code
_entity_poly.pdbx_strand_id
1 'polypeptide(L)'
;MVVTVPNPSSAAEGSLPQYYLNLYNMARAAFGVRPITWDNVVAMSATNYANKRISNCELMPSKEPYDEKLAGSKDNLSRSDV
;
A
#
# COMPACT_ATOMS: atom_id res chain seq x y z
N MET A 1 -21.47 -3.83 18.16
CA MET A 1 -21.23 -3.97 16.72
C MET A 1 -20.16 -5.03 16.57
N VAL A 2 -20.49 -6.22 16.04
CA VAL A 2 -19.48 -7.24 15.75
C VAL A 2 -18.88 -6.85 14.40
N VAL A 3 -17.69 -6.24 14.41
CA VAL A 3 -16.93 -6.04 13.17
C VAL A 3 -16.24 -7.37 12.90
N THR A 4 -16.84 -8.20 12.03
CA THR A 4 -16.12 -9.31 11.42
C THR A 4 -15.00 -8.68 10.58
N VAL A 5 -13.78 -8.66 11.11
CA VAL A 5 -12.60 -8.31 10.31
C VAL A 5 -12.50 -9.34 9.19
N PRO A 6 -12.58 -8.93 7.91
CA PRO A 6 -12.43 -9.87 6.80
C PRO A 6 -11.02 -10.47 6.87
N ASN A 7 -10.93 -11.78 6.66
CA ASN A 7 -9.70 -12.54 6.77
C ASN A 7 -8.60 -11.94 5.85
N PRO A 8 -7.40 -11.58 6.35
CA PRO A 8 -6.34 -11.01 5.52
C PRO A 8 -5.97 -11.89 4.32
N SER A 9 -6.18 -13.21 4.42
CA SER A 9 -5.95 -14.15 3.31
C SER A 9 -6.82 -13.88 2.08
N SER A 10 -8.02 -13.29 2.22
CA SER A 10 -8.86 -12.97 1.06
C SER A 10 -8.42 -11.69 0.33
N ALA A 11 -7.50 -10.90 0.91
CA ALA A 11 -6.84 -9.83 0.17
C ALA A 11 -5.70 -10.35 -0.73
N ALA A 12 -5.17 -11.54 -0.43
CA ALA A 12 -3.94 -12.13 -0.96
C ALA A 12 -4.01 -12.62 -2.42
N GLU A 13 -5.19 -12.72 -3.02
CA GLU A 13 -5.34 -13.24 -4.38
C GLU A 13 -5.25 -12.12 -5.43
N GLY A 14 -4.24 -12.18 -6.31
CA GLY A 14 -4.09 -11.28 -7.47
C GLY A 14 -2.68 -10.72 -7.69
N SER A 15 -2.56 -9.78 -8.62
CA SER A 15 -1.31 -9.01 -8.83
C SER A 15 -1.00 -8.12 -7.63
N LEU A 16 0.26 -7.70 -7.45
CA LEU A 16 0.66 -6.78 -6.37
C LEU A 16 -0.26 -5.53 -6.26
N PRO A 17 -0.63 -4.84 -7.37
CA PRO A 17 -1.61 -3.76 -7.31
C PRO A 17 -2.96 -4.15 -6.69
N GLN A 18 -3.52 -5.30 -7.10
CA GLN A 18 -4.80 -5.80 -6.61
C GLN A 18 -4.72 -6.12 -5.11
N TYR A 19 -3.62 -6.74 -4.68
CA TYR A 19 -3.35 -7.04 -3.29
C TYR A 19 -3.35 -5.78 -2.42
N TYR A 20 -2.55 -4.77 -2.78
CA TYR A 20 -2.52 -3.51 -2.04
C TYR A 20 -3.90 -2.83 -2.03
N LEU A 21 -4.58 -2.76 -3.17
CA LEU A 21 -5.90 -2.14 -3.26
C LEU A 21 -6.93 -2.84 -2.35
N ASN A 22 -6.95 -4.17 -2.35
CA ASN A 22 -7.87 -4.97 -1.53
C ASN A 22 -7.63 -4.72 -0.04
N LEU A 23 -6.38 -4.74 0.41
CA LEU A 23 -6.02 -4.49 1.81
C LEU A 23 -6.48 -3.12 2.30
N TYR A 24 -6.22 -2.07 1.51
CA TYR A 24 -6.65 -0.72 1.88
C TYR A 24 -8.18 -0.62 1.89
N ASN A 25 -8.87 -1.22 0.94
CA ASN A 25 -10.33 -1.20 0.89
C ASN A 25 -10.98 -2.01 2.03
N MET A 26 -10.38 -3.12 2.46
CA MET A 26 -10.80 -3.86 3.65
C MET A 26 -10.67 -3.02 4.92
N ALA A 27 -9.53 -2.36 5.11
CA ALA A 27 -9.33 -1.47 6.24
C ALA A 27 -10.33 -0.31 6.23
N ARG A 28 -10.57 0.33 5.08
CA ARG A 28 -11.56 1.41 4.93
C ARG A 28 -12.98 0.94 5.23
N ALA A 29 -13.35 -0.25 4.77
CA ALA A 29 -14.66 -0.85 5.00
C ALA A 29 -14.93 -1.12 6.50
N ALA A 30 -13.91 -1.51 7.27
CA ALA A 30 -14.02 -1.70 8.72
C ALA A 30 -14.46 -0.43 9.47
N PHE A 31 -14.21 0.75 8.89
CA PHE A 31 -14.62 2.05 9.41
C PHE A 31 -15.76 2.70 8.60
N GLY A 32 -16.43 1.96 7.71
CA GLY A 32 -17.52 2.49 6.88
C GLY A 32 -17.09 3.55 5.86
N VAL A 33 -15.79 3.64 5.57
CA VAL A 33 -15.24 4.59 4.61
C VAL A 33 -15.33 4.00 3.20
N ARG A 34 -15.74 4.83 2.22
CA ARG A 34 -15.87 4.39 0.81
C ARG A 34 -14.56 3.83 0.26
N PRO A 35 -14.60 2.75 -0.55
CA PRO A 35 -13.40 2.17 -1.16
C PRO A 35 -12.74 3.16 -2.12
N ILE A 36 -11.44 2.96 -2.35
CA ILE A 36 -10.64 3.63 -3.36
C ILE A 36 -10.43 2.70 -4.56
N THR A 37 -10.07 3.28 -5.69
CA THR A 37 -9.70 2.57 -6.92
C THR A 37 -8.22 2.76 -7.22
N TRP A 38 -7.64 1.84 -7.97
CA TRP A 38 -6.27 1.98 -8.45
C TRP A 38 -6.17 3.10 -9.49
N ASP A 39 -5.13 3.92 -9.38
CA ASP A 39 -4.79 4.95 -10.36
C ASP A 39 -3.36 4.70 -10.88
N ASN A 40 -3.24 4.52 -12.19
CA ASN A 40 -1.96 4.22 -12.84
C ASN A 40 -0.98 5.40 -12.81
N VAL A 41 -1.46 6.65 -12.77
CA VAL A 41 -0.60 7.84 -12.66
C VAL A 41 0.05 7.86 -11.28
N VAL A 42 -0.74 7.62 -10.23
CA VAL A 42 -0.23 7.53 -8.85
C VAL A 42 0.75 6.38 -8.70
N ALA A 43 0.44 5.21 -9.28
CA ALA A 43 1.33 4.05 -9.26
C ALA A 43 2.68 4.32 -9.93
N MET A 44 2.67 5.04 -11.06
CA MET A 44 3.87 5.43 -11.78
C MET A 44 4.69 6.45 -10.98
N SER A 45 4.05 7.46 -10.38
CA SER A 45 4.72 8.40 -9.46
C SER A 45 5.39 7.67 -8.29
N ALA A 46 4.68 6.77 -7.62
CA ALA A 46 5.21 6.00 -6.50
C ALA A 46 6.40 5.12 -6.90
N THR A 47 6.32 4.45 -8.07
CA THR A 47 7.42 3.63 -8.61
C THR A 47 8.65 4.49 -8.93
N ASN A 48 8.45 5.63 -9.58
CA ASN A 48 9.52 6.56 -9.90
C ASN A 48 10.19 7.11 -8.65
N TYR A 49 9.42 7.41 -7.61
CA TYR A 49 9.96 7.89 -6.34
C TYR A 49 10.76 6.82 -5.60
N ALA A 50 10.24 5.59 -5.51
CA ALA A 50 10.95 4.47 -4.91
C ALA A 50 12.30 4.22 -5.60
N ASN A 51 12.34 4.27 -6.94
CA ASN A 51 13.57 4.13 -7.73
C ASN A 51 14.59 5.23 -7.44
N LYS A 52 14.16 6.47 -7.14
CA LYS A 52 15.07 7.56 -6.73
C LYS A 52 15.69 7.33 -5.34
N ARG A 53 15.05 6.54 -4.49
CA ARG A 53 15.45 6.31 -3.08
C ARG A 53 16.15 4.98 -2.84
N ILE A 54 16.26 4.12 -3.86
CA ILE A 54 16.86 2.79 -3.73
C ILE A 54 18.33 2.81 -3.31
N SER A 55 19.08 3.88 -3.63
CA SER A 55 20.51 3.97 -3.36
C SER A 55 20.83 4.30 -1.90
N ASN A 56 19.95 5.04 -1.21
CA ASN A 56 20.19 5.53 0.15
C ASN A 56 19.16 5.04 1.18
N CYS A 57 18.07 4.40 0.72
CA CYS A 57 16.96 3.89 1.52
C CYS A 57 16.40 4.92 2.52
N GLU A 58 16.51 6.22 2.21
CA GLU A 58 16.00 7.27 3.08
C GLU A 58 14.47 7.41 2.95
N LEU A 59 13.76 7.30 4.07
CA LEU A 59 12.31 7.50 4.16
C LEU A 59 11.95 8.99 4.23
N MET A 60 12.30 9.73 3.18
CA MET A 60 11.93 11.13 3.04
C MET A 60 10.65 11.28 2.21
N PRO A 61 9.72 12.16 2.57
CA PRO A 61 8.54 12.43 1.75
C PRO A 61 8.88 12.99 0.36
N SER A 62 8.14 12.58 -0.68
CA SER A 62 8.31 13.09 -2.05
C SER A 62 7.85 14.53 -2.26
N LYS A 63 6.92 15.02 -1.40
CA LYS A 63 6.23 16.32 -1.51
C LYS A 63 5.36 16.46 -2.78
N GLU A 64 5.02 15.34 -3.42
CA GLU A 64 4.00 15.30 -4.46
C GLU A 64 2.60 15.59 -3.88
N PRO A 65 1.61 15.96 -4.70
CA PRO A 65 0.28 16.34 -4.21
C PRO A 65 -0.57 15.15 -3.69
N TYR A 66 -0.01 13.94 -3.66
CA TYR A 66 -0.68 12.73 -3.21
C TYR A 66 -0.29 12.39 -1.77
N ASP A 67 -1.23 11.84 -1.01
CA ASP A 67 -0.92 11.25 0.28
C ASP A 67 0.03 10.06 0.12
N GLU A 68 1.13 10.07 0.87
CA GLU A 68 2.23 9.11 0.72
C GLU A 68 2.35 8.19 1.95
N LYS A 69 2.78 6.95 1.68
CA LYS A 69 3.23 5.97 2.68
C LYS A 69 4.52 5.34 2.14
N LEU A 70 5.59 5.40 2.92
CA LEU A 70 6.91 4.87 2.54
C LEU A 70 7.28 3.69 3.44
N ALA A 71 7.86 2.67 2.83
CA ALA A 71 8.46 1.53 3.53
C ALA A 71 9.83 1.26 2.90
N GLY A 72 10.82 0.97 3.74
CA GLY A 72 12.22 0.79 3.34
C GLY A 72 12.96 -0.05 4.38
N SER A 73 13.93 -0.84 3.91
CA SER A 73 14.91 -1.52 4.76
C SER A 73 16.25 -1.49 4.05
N LYS A 74 17.33 -1.60 4.84
CA LYS A 74 18.68 -1.87 4.31
C LYS A 74 18.89 -3.36 4.01
N ASP A 75 18.02 -4.21 4.56
CA ASP A 75 17.94 -5.65 4.34
C ASP A 75 16.74 -6.01 3.46
N ASN A 76 16.53 -7.29 3.16
CA ASN A 76 15.39 -7.73 2.37
C ASN A 76 14.05 -7.44 3.08
N LEU A 77 13.20 -6.64 2.46
CA LEU A 77 11.83 -6.43 2.92
C LEU A 77 10.96 -7.60 2.49
N SER A 78 10.57 -8.44 3.44
CA SER A 78 9.43 -9.34 3.26
C SER A 78 8.26 -8.83 4.09
N ARG A 79 7.06 -8.99 3.51
CA ARG A 79 5.82 -8.75 4.20
C ARG A 79 5.42 -10.05 4.88
N SER A 80 5.33 -10.05 6.21
CA SER A 80 4.79 -11.17 6.99
C SER A 80 3.31 -10.93 7.24
N ASP A 81 2.45 -11.77 6.67
CA ASP A 81 1.04 -11.83 7.01
C ASP A 81 0.89 -12.65 8.31
N VAL A 82 0.74 -11.99 9.45
CA VAL A 82 0.28 -12.59 10.71
C VAL A 82 -1.10 -12.06 11.08
#